data_AF-A0A7Z7CLH8-F1
#
_entry.id   AF-A0A7Z7CLH8-F1
#
_cell.length_a   1.000
_cell.length_b   1.000
_cell.length_c   1.000
_cell.angle_alpha   90.00
_cell.angle_beta   90.00
_cell.angle_gamma   90.00
#
_symmetry.space_group_name_H-M   'P 1'
#
loop_
_entity.id
_entity.type
_entity.pdbx_description
1 polymer ?
#
loop_
_entity_poly.entity_id
_entity_poly.type
_entity_poly.pdbx_seq_one_letter_code
_entity_poly.pdbx_strand_id
1 'polypeptide(L)'
;MKKKIISIVLAIWVLMIVISVVLLFLPRTIHLDGVAVKYRLGEDNREPEQKVHINMDGKRYLTTSGDYIFRGTIDIEGESFPVPEDQKGLEIRFHKGYGLMEYIIDENEKTDIFVYGTLFVDRAFTKLTIAISEEDSSGEQRSRSWSSEDGLMLSMPATNRSEAIQLSNELMETYLGGYTLK
;
A
#
# COMPACT_ATOMS: atom_id res chain seq x y z
N MET A 1 44.20 23.63 -24.59
CA MET A 1 43.99 22.25 -24.10
C MET A 1 43.17 22.19 -22.80
N LYS A 2 43.54 22.96 -21.75
CA LYS A 2 42.78 23.02 -20.47
C LYS A 2 41.27 23.30 -20.63
N LYS A 3 40.87 24.26 -21.49
CA LYS A 3 39.44 24.55 -21.77
C LYS A 3 38.67 23.39 -22.40
N LYS A 4 39.34 22.55 -23.22
CA LYS A 4 38.72 21.35 -23.82
C LYS A 4 38.55 20.23 -22.79
N ILE A 5 39.52 20.06 -21.91
CA ILE A 5 39.46 19.09 -20.79
C ILE A 5 38.32 19.47 -19.83
N ILE A 6 38.21 20.75 -19.45
CA ILE A 6 37.12 21.24 -18.58
C ILE A 6 35.74 20.99 -19.22
N SER A 7 35.61 21.27 -20.53
CA SER A 7 34.35 21.03 -21.25
C SER A 7 33.96 19.54 -21.27
N ILE A 8 34.92 18.64 -21.48
CA ILE A 8 34.68 17.19 -21.45
C ILE A 8 34.26 16.73 -20.05
N VAL A 9 34.96 17.17 -19.01
CA VAL A 9 34.61 16.81 -17.62
C VAL A 9 33.21 17.30 -17.25
N LEU A 10 32.84 18.52 -17.66
CA LEU A 10 31.50 19.06 -17.44
C LEU A 10 30.44 18.25 -18.19
N ALA A 11 30.68 17.87 -19.45
CA ALA A 11 29.76 17.05 -20.23
C ALA A 11 29.53 15.67 -19.59
N ILE A 12 30.58 15.03 -19.08
CA ILE A 12 30.47 13.76 -18.35
C ILE A 12 29.64 13.94 -17.07
N TRP A 13 29.87 15.02 -16.32
CA TRP A 13 29.10 15.32 -15.11
C TRP A 13 27.61 15.52 -15.41
N VAL A 14 27.28 16.29 -16.44
CA VAL A 14 25.88 16.48 -16.88
C VAL A 14 25.28 15.15 -17.30
N LEU A 15 26.01 14.33 -18.05
CA LEU A 15 25.54 13.01 -18.47
C LEU A 15 25.25 12.10 -17.26
N MET A 16 26.11 12.09 -16.23
CA MET A 16 25.85 11.31 -15.01
C MET A 16 24.61 11.78 -14.25
N ILE A 17 24.37 13.10 -14.18
CA ILE A 17 23.16 13.66 -13.57
C ILE A 17 21.92 13.21 -14.34
N VAL A 18 21.93 13.32 -15.68
CA VAL A 18 20.81 12.89 -16.53
C VAL A 18 20.52 11.41 -16.34
N ILE A 19 21.55 10.55 -16.37
CA ILE A 19 21.40 9.12 -16.14
C ILE A 19 20.81 8.87 -14.74
N SER A 20 21.34 9.52 -13.71
CA SER A 20 20.85 9.36 -12.33
C SER A 20 19.37 9.72 -12.21
N VAL A 21 18.93 10.82 -12.83
CA VAL A 21 17.52 11.23 -12.85
C VAL A 21 16.67 10.19 -13.58
N VAL A 22 17.08 9.71 -14.76
CA VAL A 22 16.33 8.69 -15.50
C VAL A 22 16.19 7.39 -14.70
N LEU A 23 17.23 6.98 -13.97
CA LEU A 23 17.20 5.78 -13.11
C LEU A 23 16.19 5.89 -11.95
N LEU A 24 15.80 7.10 -11.54
CA LEU A 24 14.79 7.29 -10.49
C LEU A 24 13.36 7.00 -10.99
N PHE A 25 13.09 7.19 -12.29
CA PHE A 25 11.76 6.98 -12.90
C PHE A 25 11.55 5.57 -13.45
N LEU A 26 12.60 4.74 -13.50
CA LEU A 26 12.47 3.34 -13.91
C LEU A 26 11.61 2.57 -12.89
N PRO A 27 10.70 1.69 -13.38
CA PRO A 27 9.89 0.88 -12.49
C PRO A 27 10.76 -0.04 -11.65
N ARG A 28 10.44 -0.12 -10.36
CA ARG A 28 11.08 -1.07 -9.44
C ARG A 28 10.16 -2.24 -9.18
N THR A 29 10.67 -3.45 -9.33
CA THR A 29 9.96 -4.66 -8.96
C THR A 29 9.80 -4.72 -7.45
N ILE A 30 8.58 -4.99 -7.01
CA ILE A 30 8.22 -5.23 -5.61
C ILE A 30 7.88 -6.72 -5.52
N HIS A 31 8.54 -7.40 -4.59
CA HIS A 31 8.20 -8.75 -4.16
C HIS A 31 8.24 -8.72 -2.64
N LEU A 32 7.06 -8.75 -2.05
CA LEU A 32 6.89 -8.68 -0.61
C LEU A 32 6.08 -9.89 -0.20
N ASP A 33 6.70 -10.75 0.59
CA ASP A 33 6.17 -12.03 1.00
C ASP A 33 6.48 -12.18 2.50
N GLY A 34 5.44 -12.40 3.31
CA GLY A 34 5.64 -12.54 4.74
C GLY A 34 4.39 -12.71 5.58
N VAL A 35 4.63 -12.81 6.89
CA VAL A 35 3.58 -12.98 7.90
C VAL A 35 3.08 -11.61 8.36
N ALA A 36 1.77 -11.46 8.28
CA ALA A 36 1.01 -10.34 8.78
C ALA A 36 0.17 -10.74 9.99
N VAL A 37 -0.22 -9.73 10.76
CA VAL A 37 -1.20 -9.88 11.84
C VAL A 37 -2.42 -9.07 11.47
N LYS A 38 -3.57 -9.75 11.39
CA LYS A 38 -4.90 -9.16 11.31
C LYS A 38 -5.45 -9.00 12.72
N TYR A 39 -5.94 -7.81 13.04
CA TYR A 39 -6.35 -7.44 14.38
C TYR A 39 -7.41 -6.34 14.37
N ARG A 40 -8.16 -6.26 15.47
CA ARG A 40 -9.16 -5.22 15.74
C ARG A 40 -8.56 -4.14 16.62
N LEU A 41 -8.84 -2.88 16.31
CA LEU A 41 -8.50 -1.74 17.16
C LEU A 41 -9.40 -1.66 18.41
N GLY A 42 -8.96 -0.89 19.39
CA GLY A 42 -9.67 -0.63 20.65
C GLY A 42 -9.04 -1.35 21.85
N GLU A 43 -8.89 -0.65 22.97
CA GLU A 43 -8.25 -1.17 24.20
C GLU A 43 -9.03 -2.34 24.82
N ASP A 44 -10.36 -2.31 24.72
CA ASP A 44 -11.25 -3.33 25.28
C ASP A 44 -11.53 -4.49 24.32
N ASN A 45 -10.93 -4.47 23.12
CA ASN A 45 -11.20 -5.47 22.12
C ASN A 45 -10.56 -6.81 22.49
N ARG A 46 -11.36 -7.88 22.47
CA ARG A 46 -10.95 -9.25 22.82
C ARG A 46 -10.91 -10.18 21.62
N GLU A 47 -11.12 -9.66 20.41
CA GLU A 47 -11.01 -10.46 19.20
C GLU A 47 -9.58 -11.02 19.10
N PRO A 48 -9.44 -12.34 18.87
CA PRO A 48 -8.14 -12.96 18.74
C PRO A 48 -7.43 -12.41 17.51
N GLU A 49 -6.14 -12.10 17.66
CA GLU A 49 -5.29 -11.80 16.52
C GLU A 49 -5.19 -13.01 15.58
N GLN A 50 -5.22 -12.76 14.28
CA GLN A 50 -5.07 -13.80 13.27
C GLN A 50 -3.78 -13.56 12.50
N LYS A 51 -2.90 -14.56 12.50
CA LYS A 51 -1.72 -14.55 11.64
C LYS A 51 -2.14 -15.00 10.25
N VAL A 52 -1.80 -14.20 9.26
CA VAL A 52 -2.11 -14.47 7.85
C VAL A 52 -0.87 -14.20 7.01
N HIS A 53 -0.70 -14.95 5.94
CA HIS A 53 0.36 -14.70 4.99
C HIS A 53 -0.10 -13.67 3.94
N ILE A 54 0.77 -12.72 3.57
CA ILE A 54 0.53 -11.83 2.44
C ILE A 54 1.61 -12.05 1.40
N ASN A 55 1.18 -12.09 0.14
CA ASN A 55 2.06 -11.89 -0.99
C ASN A 55 1.62 -10.61 -1.74
N MET A 56 2.57 -9.72 -2.02
CA MET A 56 2.39 -8.55 -2.87
C MET A 56 3.48 -8.54 -3.94
N ASP A 57 3.05 -8.72 -5.18
CA ASP A 57 3.92 -8.90 -6.34
C ASP A 57 3.58 -7.88 -7.41
N GLY A 58 4.57 -7.11 -7.87
CA GLY A 58 4.32 -6.11 -8.90
C GLY A 58 5.44 -5.14 -9.18
N LYS A 59 5.07 -3.95 -9.66
CA LYS A 59 6.00 -2.86 -9.98
C LYS A 59 5.52 -1.56 -9.39
N ARG A 60 6.47 -0.80 -8.85
CA ARG A 60 6.27 0.56 -8.38
C ARG A 60 6.83 1.56 -9.39
N TYR A 61 6.02 2.56 -9.72
CA TYR A 61 6.31 3.65 -10.64
C TYR A 61 6.32 4.97 -9.88
N LEU A 62 7.34 5.81 -10.08
CA LEU A 62 7.38 7.16 -9.54
C LEU A 62 6.62 8.11 -10.47
N THR A 63 5.70 8.91 -9.93
CA THR A 63 5.00 9.96 -10.69
C THR A 63 5.82 11.25 -10.71
N THR A 64 5.45 12.18 -11.59
CA THR A 64 6.06 13.51 -11.63
C THR A 64 5.74 14.37 -10.39
N SER A 65 4.70 14.03 -9.62
CA SER A 65 4.38 14.67 -8.34
C SER A 65 5.23 14.16 -7.17
N GLY A 66 6.02 13.10 -7.38
CA GLY A 66 6.77 12.43 -6.31
C GLY A 66 5.98 11.32 -5.59
N ASP A 67 4.75 11.06 -6.03
CA ASP A 67 3.90 9.97 -5.56
C ASP A 67 4.28 8.63 -6.23
N TYR A 68 3.69 7.54 -5.75
CA TYR A 68 3.93 6.20 -6.31
C TYR A 68 2.66 5.60 -6.89
N ILE A 69 2.81 4.82 -7.96
CA ILE A 69 1.77 3.93 -8.47
C ILE A 69 2.29 2.50 -8.33
N PHE A 70 1.52 1.64 -7.71
CA PHE A 70 1.75 0.20 -7.72
C PHE A 70 0.87 -0.46 -8.79
N ARG A 71 1.44 -1.37 -9.57
CA ARG A 71 0.72 -2.26 -10.48
C ARG A 71 1.13 -3.69 -10.21
N GLY A 72 0.18 -4.54 -9.86
CA GLY A 72 0.49 -5.92 -9.47
C GLY A 72 -0.69 -6.64 -8.83
N THR A 73 -0.41 -7.64 -8.03
CA THR A 73 -1.38 -8.42 -7.27
C THR A 73 -1.06 -8.35 -5.78
N ILE A 74 -2.10 -8.49 -4.96
CA ILE A 74 -1.97 -8.64 -3.51
C ILE A 74 -2.88 -9.80 -3.13
N ASP A 75 -2.29 -10.84 -2.57
CA ASP A 75 -2.97 -12.04 -2.10
C ASP A 75 -2.82 -12.12 -0.58
N ILE A 76 -3.94 -12.29 0.11
CA ILE A 76 -4.00 -12.39 1.57
C ILE A 76 -4.59 -13.76 1.90
N GLU A 77 -3.83 -14.58 2.62
CA GLU A 77 -4.24 -15.92 2.99
C GLU A 77 -5.51 -15.89 3.86
N GLY A 78 -6.51 -16.71 3.49
CA GLY A 78 -7.78 -16.79 4.20
C GLY A 78 -8.80 -15.72 3.80
N GLU A 79 -8.44 -14.78 2.93
CA GLU A 79 -9.38 -13.81 2.34
C GLU A 79 -9.81 -14.27 0.95
N SER A 80 -11.12 -14.34 0.71
CA SER A 80 -11.67 -14.57 -0.63
C SER A 80 -12.22 -13.26 -1.17
N PHE A 81 -11.52 -12.64 -2.13
CA PHE A 81 -12.05 -11.48 -2.82
C PHE A 81 -13.11 -11.93 -3.83
N PRO A 82 -14.29 -11.27 -3.89
CA PRO A 82 -15.31 -11.53 -4.90
C PRO A 82 -14.90 -10.94 -6.26
N VAL A 83 -13.66 -11.19 -6.68
CA VAL A 83 -13.02 -10.65 -7.88
C VAL A 83 -12.59 -11.84 -8.74
N PRO A 84 -13.00 -11.90 -10.02
CA PRO A 84 -12.53 -12.92 -10.95
C PRO A 84 -10.99 -13.00 -11.00
N GLU A 85 -10.42 -14.20 -11.14
CA GLU A 85 -8.96 -14.41 -11.11
C GLU A 85 -8.21 -13.58 -12.18
N ASP A 86 -8.80 -13.41 -13.36
CA ASP A 86 -8.26 -12.61 -14.46
C ASP A 86 -8.34 -11.08 -14.21
N GLN A 87 -9.04 -10.66 -13.17
CA GLN A 87 -9.28 -9.26 -12.80
C GLN A 87 -8.69 -8.90 -11.43
N LYS A 88 -7.85 -9.77 -10.84
CA LYS A 88 -7.13 -9.49 -9.58
C LYS A 88 -5.98 -8.47 -9.72
N GLY A 89 -5.72 -7.99 -10.92
CA GLY A 89 -4.72 -6.94 -11.16
C GLY A 89 -5.15 -5.62 -10.52
N LEU A 90 -4.28 -5.07 -9.67
CA LEU A 90 -4.48 -3.82 -8.97
C LEU A 90 -3.63 -2.70 -9.56
N GLU A 91 -4.21 -1.51 -9.66
CA GLU A 91 -3.48 -0.25 -9.79
C GLU A 91 -3.77 0.63 -8.59
N ILE A 92 -2.79 0.81 -7.71
CA ILE A 92 -2.95 1.65 -6.51
C ILE A 92 -2.11 2.91 -6.68
N ARG A 93 -2.77 4.07 -6.72
CA ARG A 93 -2.10 5.36 -6.65
C ARG A 93 -1.96 5.77 -5.19
N PHE A 94 -0.72 5.89 -4.74
CA PHE A 94 -0.40 6.35 -3.39
C PHE A 94 -0.31 7.87 -3.37
N HIS A 95 -0.96 8.50 -2.41
CA HIS A 95 -0.74 9.89 -2.06
C HIS A 95 -0.20 9.94 -0.62
N LYS A 96 0.96 10.56 -0.41
CA LYS A 96 1.60 10.63 0.92
C LYS A 96 1.76 9.27 1.63
N GLY A 97 1.99 8.19 0.86
CA GLY A 97 2.27 6.85 1.41
C GLY A 97 1.05 5.94 1.58
N TYR A 98 -0.16 6.39 1.21
CA TYR A 98 -1.37 5.56 1.27
C TYR A 98 -2.20 5.64 0.00
N GLY A 99 -2.93 4.57 -0.32
CA GLY A 99 -3.78 4.49 -1.51
C GLY A 99 -4.93 3.50 -1.32
N LEU A 100 -5.98 3.65 -2.13
CA LEU A 100 -7.15 2.79 -2.06
C LEU A 100 -6.85 1.44 -2.73
N MET A 101 -7.14 0.34 -2.04
CA MET A 101 -7.10 -1.02 -2.59
C MET A 101 -8.49 -1.36 -3.12
N GLU A 102 -8.71 -1.03 -4.38
CA GLU A 102 -9.96 -1.27 -5.11
C GLU A 102 -9.71 -2.10 -6.36
N TYR A 103 -10.64 -3.02 -6.63
CA TYR A 103 -10.66 -3.86 -7.82
C TYR A 103 -11.80 -3.41 -8.71
N ILE A 104 -11.50 -3.18 -9.99
CA ILE A 104 -12.48 -2.88 -11.01
C ILE A 104 -12.90 -4.22 -11.62
N ILE A 105 -14.17 -4.58 -11.48
CA ILE A 105 -14.75 -5.83 -11.97
C ILE A 105 -15.64 -5.51 -13.16
N ASP A 106 -15.28 -5.99 -14.34
CA ASP A 106 -16.07 -5.88 -15.55
C ASP A 106 -16.74 -7.23 -15.86
N GLU A 107 -18.05 -7.30 -15.65
CA GLU A 107 -18.87 -8.48 -15.99
C GLU A 107 -20.15 -8.05 -16.71
N ASN A 108 -20.44 -8.67 -17.87
CA ASN A 108 -21.71 -8.53 -18.59
C ASN A 108 -22.15 -7.06 -18.81
N GLU A 109 -21.24 -6.21 -19.29
CA GLU A 109 -21.45 -4.77 -19.55
C GLU A 109 -21.72 -3.93 -18.29
N LYS A 110 -21.44 -4.47 -17.10
CA LYS A 110 -21.49 -3.74 -15.83
C LYS A 110 -20.09 -3.68 -15.23
N THR A 111 -19.67 -2.47 -14.90
CA THR A 111 -18.48 -2.21 -14.09
C THR A 111 -18.90 -2.10 -12.63
N ASP A 112 -18.36 -2.98 -11.78
CA ASP A 112 -18.49 -2.91 -10.34
C ASP A 112 -17.13 -2.59 -9.70
N ILE A 113 -17.16 -2.05 -8.48
CA ILE A 113 -15.95 -1.68 -7.74
C ILE A 113 -15.98 -2.39 -6.40
N PHE A 114 -15.02 -3.29 -6.19
CA PHE A 114 -14.80 -3.92 -4.90
C PHE A 114 -13.68 -3.20 -4.16
N VAL A 115 -14.03 -2.46 -3.10
CA VAL A 115 -13.06 -1.83 -2.20
C VAL A 115 -12.79 -2.76 -1.03
N TYR A 116 -11.53 -3.14 -0.85
CA TYR A 116 -11.07 -3.92 0.30
C TYR A 116 -10.66 -3.02 1.48
N GLY A 117 -9.97 -1.92 1.20
CA GLY A 117 -9.45 -1.06 2.25
C GLY A 117 -8.50 0.02 1.75
N THR A 118 -7.88 0.72 2.68
CA THR A 118 -6.79 1.66 2.41
C THR A 118 -5.45 1.01 2.75
N LEU A 119 -4.56 0.92 1.77
CA LEU A 119 -3.22 0.37 1.92
C LEU A 119 -2.22 1.49 2.22
N PHE A 120 -1.46 1.33 3.28
CA PHE A 120 -0.35 2.17 3.73
C PHE A 120 0.95 1.41 3.54
N VAL A 121 1.96 2.05 2.97
CA VAL A 121 3.27 1.43 2.73
C VAL A 121 4.41 2.37 3.06
N ASP A 122 5.56 1.81 3.41
CA ASP A 122 6.78 2.59 3.51
C ASP A 122 7.35 2.91 2.10
N ARG A 123 8.34 3.81 2.04
CA ARG A 123 8.96 4.21 0.77
C ARG A 123 9.64 3.06 0.04
N ALA A 124 10.04 1.99 0.71
CA ALA A 124 10.69 0.85 0.08
C ALA A 124 9.71 -0.28 -0.29
N PHE A 125 8.43 -0.19 0.10
CA PHE A 125 7.44 -1.27 -0.04
C PHE A 125 7.92 -2.58 0.64
N THR A 126 8.54 -2.41 1.81
CA THR A 126 9.01 -3.47 2.71
C THR A 126 8.11 -3.67 3.92
N LYS A 127 7.28 -2.67 4.23
CA LYS A 127 6.28 -2.70 5.29
C LYS A 127 4.95 -2.23 4.73
N LEU A 128 3.87 -2.81 5.22
CA LEU A 128 2.53 -2.37 4.89
C LEU A 128 1.56 -2.45 6.07
N THR A 129 0.48 -1.71 5.95
CA THR A 129 -0.70 -1.81 6.80
C THR A 129 -1.94 -1.58 5.95
N ILE A 130 -2.99 -2.35 6.17
CA ILE A 130 -4.28 -2.19 5.51
C ILE A 130 -5.31 -1.85 6.57
N ALA A 131 -5.96 -0.70 6.39
CA ALA A 131 -7.20 -0.35 7.06
C ALA A 131 -8.35 -0.98 6.27
N ILE A 132 -8.90 -2.09 6.79
CA ILE A 132 -9.90 -2.90 6.08
C ILE A 132 -11.24 -2.19 6.19
N SER A 133 -11.86 -1.92 5.03
CA SER A 133 -13.17 -1.27 4.98
C SER A 133 -14.27 -2.29 5.24
N GLU A 134 -15.11 -2.01 6.22
CA GLU A 134 -16.22 -2.88 6.59
C GLU A 134 -17.56 -2.25 6.25
N GLU A 135 -18.56 -3.10 5.98
CA GLU A 135 -19.92 -2.64 5.77
C GLU A 135 -20.49 -2.09 7.08
N ASP A 136 -21.07 -0.90 7.00
CA ASP A 136 -21.71 -0.30 8.17
C ASP A 136 -22.91 -1.15 8.61
N SER A 137 -22.96 -1.44 9.90
CA SER A 137 -23.99 -2.26 10.55
C SER A 137 -25.41 -1.66 10.47
N SER A 138 -25.53 -0.42 9.99
CA SER A 138 -26.77 0.34 9.86
C SER A 138 -27.68 -0.11 8.70
N GLY A 139 -27.20 -0.95 7.78
CA GLY A 139 -28.00 -1.53 6.70
C GLY A 139 -28.50 -0.52 5.64
N GLU A 140 -28.09 0.75 5.73
CA GLU A 140 -28.28 1.73 4.67
C GLU A 140 -27.18 1.55 3.59
N GLN A 141 -27.58 1.61 2.32
CA GLN A 141 -26.75 1.22 1.17
C GLN A 141 -25.27 1.67 1.22
N ARG A 142 -24.37 0.68 1.19
CA ARG A 142 -23.09 0.65 0.46
C ARG A 142 -21.94 1.57 0.87
N SER A 143 -21.93 2.21 2.05
CA SER A 143 -20.68 2.85 2.53
C SER A 143 -19.84 1.85 3.32
N ARG A 144 -18.82 1.25 2.67
CA ARG A 144 -17.76 0.56 3.43
C ARG A 144 -16.83 1.61 4.02
N SER A 145 -16.67 1.60 5.34
CA SER A 145 -15.85 2.59 6.03
C SER A 145 -14.93 1.92 7.05
N TRP A 146 -13.92 2.66 7.48
CA TRP A 146 -12.99 2.24 8.53
C TRP A 146 -12.93 3.34 9.59
N SER A 147 -12.83 2.92 10.85
CA SER A 147 -12.78 3.79 12.03
C SER A 147 -11.47 3.59 12.77
N SER A 148 -10.88 4.67 13.30
CA SER A 148 -9.64 4.60 14.09
C SER A 148 -9.85 4.10 15.53
N GLU A 149 -11.09 4.00 15.99
CA GLU A 149 -11.42 3.59 17.36
C GLU A 149 -11.50 2.07 17.48
N ASP A 150 -12.11 1.44 16.50
CA ASP A 150 -12.45 0.03 16.51
C ASP A 150 -12.17 -0.66 15.17
N GLY A 151 -11.58 -0.01 14.17
CA GLY A 151 -11.35 -0.52 12.81
C GLY A 151 -10.56 -1.83 12.72
N LEU A 152 -10.85 -2.60 11.67
CA LEU A 152 -10.14 -3.84 11.37
C LEU A 152 -8.87 -3.51 10.57
N MET A 153 -7.77 -4.10 11.01
CA MET A 153 -6.44 -3.76 10.53
C MET A 153 -5.67 -5.02 10.18
N LEU A 154 -4.69 -4.86 9.29
CA LEU A 154 -3.79 -5.93 8.91
C LEU A 154 -2.42 -5.33 8.64
N SER A 155 -1.37 -5.78 9.33
CA SER A 155 -0.04 -5.17 9.23
C SER A 155 1.06 -6.20 9.04
N MET A 156 2.05 -5.84 8.22
CA MET A 156 3.18 -6.70 7.88
C MET A 156 4.49 -5.90 7.76
N PRO A 157 5.61 -6.41 8.28
CA PRO A 157 5.74 -7.62 9.09
C PRO A 157 5.28 -7.37 10.55
N ALA A 158 4.61 -8.34 11.13
CA ALA A 158 4.28 -8.32 12.56
C ALA A 158 4.13 -9.75 13.10
N THR A 159 4.46 -9.95 14.38
CA THR A 159 4.30 -11.27 15.03
C THR A 159 3.19 -11.32 16.07
N ASN A 160 2.68 -10.15 16.48
CA ASN A 160 1.61 -9.97 17.45
C ASN A 160 0.88 -8.62 17.23
N ARG A 161 -0.27 -8.44 17.87
CA ARG A 161 -1.10 -7.23 17.81
C ARG A 161 -0.34 -5.96 18.19
N SER A 162 0.49 -6.00 19.24
CA SER A 162 1.22 -4.82 19.71
C SER A 162 2.20 -4.31 18.65
N GLU A 163 2.96 -5.21 18.02
CA GLU A 163 3.86 -4.86 16.91
C GLU A 163 3.07 -4.33 15.70
N ALA A 164 1.93 -4.96 15.39
CA ALA A 164 1.08 -4.57 14.27
C ALA A 164 0.50 -3.15 14.44
N ILE A 165 0.07 -2.79 15.64
CA ILE A 165 -0.41 -1.45 16.00
C ILE A 165 0.72 -0.42 15.91
N GLN A 166 1.89 -0.75 16.45
CA GLN A 166 3.05 0.14 16.38
C GLN A 166 3.42 0.43 14.93
N LEU A 167 3.44 -0.62 14.09
CA LEU A 167 3.71 -0.49 12.66
C LEU A 167 2.65 0.35 11.95
N SER A 168 1.37 0.18 12.32
CA SER A 168 0.28 0.98 11.75
C SER A 168 0.41 2.45 12.11
N ASN A 169 0.72 2.75 13.37
CA ASN A 169 1.00 4.13 13.80
C ASN A 169 2.20 4.75 13.05
N GLU A 170 3.27 3.97 12.78
CA GLU A 170 4.41 4.43 11.96
C GLU A 170 3.97 4.77 10.53
N LEU A 171 3.24 3.87 9.87
CA LEU A 171 2.86 4.03 8.46
C LEU A 171 1.72 5.05 8.26
N MET A 172 0.86 5.23 9.25
CA MET A 172 -0.32 6.09 9.19
C MET A 172 -0.11 7.45 9.86
N GLU A 173 1.09 7.79 10.33
CA GLU A 173 1.38 9.02 11.10
C GLU A 173 0.78 10.28 10.45
N THR A 174 1.00 10.45 9.14
CA THR A 174 0.49 11.62 8.39
C THR A 174 -1.04 11.57 8.22
N TYR A 175 -1.61 10.37 8.10
CA TYR A 175 -3.05 10.17 7.91
C TYR A 175 -3.83 10.41 9.21
N LEU A 176 -3.27 9.99 10.36
CA LEU A 176 -3.91 10.09 11.67
C LEU A 176 -3.83 11.50 12.29
N GLY A 177 -3.02 12.40 11.73
CA GLY A 177 -2.94 13.79 12.20
C GLY A 177 -2.55 13.93 13.68
N GLY A 178 -1.77 12.99 14.21
CA GLY A 178 -1.35 12.95 15.61
C GLY A 178 -2.19 12.03 16.51
N TYR A 179 -3.26 11.42 16.00
CA TYR A 179 -3.96 10.35 16.72
C TYR A 179 -3.10 9.07 16.78
N THR A 180 -3.21 8.32 17.88
CA THR A 180 -2.48 7.07 18.10
C THR A 180 -3.47 5.92 18.26
N LEU A 181 -3.35 4.91 17.39
CA LEU A 181 -4.14 3.68 17.41
C LEU A 181 -3.79 2.82 18.64
N LYS A 182 -4.79 2.08 19.13
CA LYS A 182 -4.73 1.29 20.38
C LYS A 182 -5.33 -0.11 20.19
#